data_AF-A0A5M9J7Y9-F1
#
_entry.id   AF-A0A5M9J7Y9-F1
#
_cell.length_a   1.000
_cell.length_b   1.000
_cell.length_c   1.000
_cell.angle_alpha   90.00
_cell.angle_beta   90.00
_cell.angle_gamma   90.00
#
_symmetry.space_group_name_H-M   'P 1'
#
loop_
_entity.id
_entity.type
_entity.pdbx_description
1 polymer ?
#
loop_
_entity_poly.entity_id
_entity_poly.type
_entity_poly.pdbx_seq_one_letter_code
_entity_poly.pdbx_strand_id
1 'polypeptide(L)'
;MAESIDSDVELPRNLNDADFDGDCTELPPSNPDSEVTSMSYIRFKSRICHVFWPNRPHAHALTPPYCDDIMKLDAQLNALHAAIPPPFQFRPISTCIADPSALIIQRLNIADLLYKSRCVLHRKHLLDTPHSPSHEHSINAGLHASMQLLDLQQQAYDAAQPDGVLSHGSLLPLFAIHARFSYSPP
;
A
#
# COMPACT_ATOMS: atom_id res chain seq x y z
N MET A 1 -11.52 -4.30 17.43
CA MET A 1 -10.11 -3.84 17.42
C MET A 1 -9.34 -4.78 16.54
N ALA A 2 -8.78 -4.32 15.41
CA ALA A 2 -7.82 -5.12 14.68
C ALA A 2 -6.49 -4.94 15.41
N GLU A 3 -6.12 -5.96 16.19
CA GLU A 3 -4.83 -6.05 16.86
C GLU A 3 -3.70 -5.81 15.85
N SER A 4 -2.67 -5.08 16.25
CA SER A 4 -1.41 -5.07 15.49
C SER A 4 -1.04 -6.54 15.27
N ILE A 5 -0.74 -6.95 14.04
CA ILE A 5 -0.29 -8.33 13.80
C ILE A 5 1.10 -8.41 14.44
N ASP A 6 1.15 -8.90 15.68
CA ASP A 6 2.40 -9.27 16.32
C ASP A 6 2.90 -10.52 15.60
N SER A 7 4.07 -10.39 15.00
CA SER A 7 4.62 -11.43 14.13
C SER A 7 6.03 -11.71 14.57
N ASP A 8 6.24 -12.92 15.07
CA ASP A 8 7.55 -13.42 15.52
C ASP A 8 8.51 -13.69 14.34
N VAL A 9 8.14 -13.32 13.12
CA VAL A 9 8.91 -13.56 11.91
C VAL A 9 9.26 -12.27 11.20
N GLU A 10 10.53 -12.16 10.82
CA GLU A 10 11.03 -11.10 9.95
C GLU A 10 10.45 -11.22 8.54
N LEU A 11 10.60 -10.15 7.75
CA LEU A 11 10.23 -10.17 6.33
C LEU A 11 11.00 -11.28 5.58
N PRO A 12 10.34 -11.99 4.63
CA PRO A 12 10.98 -13.07 3.88
C PRO A 12 12.22 -12.54 3.14
N ARG A 13 13.35 -13.27 3.16
CA ARG A 13 14.59 -12.85 2.50
C ARG A 13 14.39 -12.58 1.00
N ASN A 14 15.16 -11.65 0.45
CA ASN A 14 15.14 -11.31 -0.97
C ASN A 14 15.92 -12.39 -1.74
N LEU A 15 15.27 -13.48 -2.13
CA LEU A 15 15.90 -14.62 -2.79
C LEU A 15 15.06 -15.04 -4.00
N ASN A 16 15.72 -15.54 -5.03
CA ASN A 16 15.16 -16.25 -6.17
C ASN A 16 15.46 -17.75 -6.06
N ASP A 17 14.72 -18.56 -6.83
CA ASP A 17 14.94 -20.02 -6.87
C ASP A 17 16.36 -20.41 -7.30
N ALA A 18 17.01 -19.56 -8.11
CA ALA A 18 18.39 -19.78 -8.55
C ALA A 18 19.45 -19.56 -7.46
N ASP A 19 19.08 -18.95 -6.33
CA ASP A 19 19.98 -18.76 -5.18
C ASP A 19 20.12 -20.05 -4.34
N PHE A 20 19.31 -21.07 -4.65
CA PHE A 20 19.36 -22.38 -4.03
C PHE A 20 20.12 -23.35 -4.94
N ASP A 21 21.11 -24.05 -4.38
CA ASP A 21 21.81 -25.16 -5.03
C ASP A 21 21.46 -26.50 -4.37
N GLY A 22 21.95 -27.60 -4.97
CA GLY A 22 21.69 -28.96 -4.46
C GLY A 22 22.36 -29.27 -3.11
N ASP A 23 23.31 -28.44 -2.68
CA ASP A 23 24.08 -28.62 -1.44
C ASP A 23 23.63 -27.64 -0.33
N CYS A 24 22.60 -26.82 -0.59
CA CYS A 24 22.03 -25.89 0.37
C CYS A 24 21.45 -26.61 1.59
N THR A 25 22.18 -26.56 2.70
CA THR A 25 21.76 -27.07 4.02
C THR A 25 21.22 -25.97 4.93
N GLU A 26 21.45 -24.71 4.58
CA GLU A 26 20.96 -23.52 5.27
C GLU A 26 20.39 -22.50 4.27
N LEU A 27 19.58 -21.56 4.76
CA LEU A 27 18.99 -20.53 3.92
C LEU A 27 20.07 -19.52 3.48
N PRO A 28 20.23 -19.24 2.16
CA PRO A 28 21.26 -18.34 1.66
C PRO A 28 21.06 -16.88 2.14
N PRO A 29 22.12 -16.06 2.10
CA PRO A 29 22.03 -14.65 2.46
C PRO A 29 21.09 -13.91 1.51
N SER A 30 20.32 -12.96 2.04
CA SER A 30 19.40 -12.15 1.22
C SER A 30 20.15 -11.33 0.18
N ASN A 31 19.64 -11.29 -1.06
CA ASN A 31 20.11 -10.37 -2.08
C ASN A 31 19.87 -8.91 -1.66
N PRO A 32 20.63 -7.95 -2.21
CA PRO A 32 20.42 -6.53 -1.95
C PRO A 32 18.99 -6.10 -2.30
N ASP A 33 18.40 -5.17 -1.54
CA ASP A 33 17.06 -4.64 -1.83
C ASP A 33 16.98 -3.91 -3.20
N SER A 34 18.13 -3.54 -3.79
CA SER A 34 18.20 -2.98 -5.15
C SER A 34 17.93 -4.02 -6.24
N GLU A 35 18.12 -5.31 -5.94
CA GLU A 35 17.86 -6.39 -6.87
C GLU A 35 16.39 -6.80 -6.81
N VAL A 36 15.75 -6.78 -7.98
CA VAL A 36 14.33 -7.12 -8.11
C VAL A 36 14.20 -8.63 -8.30
N THR A 37 13.66 -9.29 -7.30
CA THR A 37 13.38 -10.73 -7.24
C THR A 37 11.88 -10.98 -7.23
N SER A 38 11.48 -12.25 -7.26
CA SER A 38 10.09 -12.66 -7.03
C SER A 38 9.56 -12.20 -5.65
N MET A 39 10.44 -12.02 -4.66
CA MET A 39 10.10 -11.59 -3.30
C MET A 39 10.03 -10.07 -3.13
N SER A 40 10.55 -9.27 -4.07
CA SER A 40 10.62 -7.81 -3.88
C SER A 40 9.24 -7.16 -3.72
N TYR A 41 8.22 -7.64 -4.45
CA TYR A 41 6.86 -7.12 -4.33
C TYR A 41 6.28 -7.35 -2.92
N ILE A 42 6.35 -8.59 -2.42
CA ILE A 42 5.75 -8.93 -1.12
C ILE A 42 6.51 -8.24 0.01
N ARG A 43 7.85 -8.20 -0.04
CA ARG A 43 8.68 -7.47 0.93
C ARG A 43 8.29 -6.00 0.99
N PHE A 44 8.19 -5.34 -0.17
CA PHE A 44 7.85 -3.93 -0.23
C PHE A 44 6.43 -3.64 0.25
N LYS A 45 5.45 -4.43 -0.21
CA LYS A 45 4.06 -4.32 0.26
C LYS A 45 3.94 -4.52 1.77
N SER A 46 4.65 -5.50 2.33
CA SER A 46 4.67 -5.74 3.78
C SER A 46 5.27 -4.57 4.56
N ARG A 47 6.31 -3.89 4.05
CA ARG A 47 6.85 -2.67 4.68
C ARG A 47 5.80 -1.57 4.81
N ILE A 48 4.97 -1.37 3.77
CA ILE A 48 3.85 -0.42 3.85
C ILE A 48 2.83 -0.86 4.91
N CYS A 49 2.48 -2.14 4.94
CA CYS A 49 1.57 -2.68 5.95
C CYS A 49 2.11 -2.49 7.38
N HIS A 50 3.41 -2.73 7.64
CA HIS A 50 3.99 -2.55 8.97
C HIS A 50 3.96 -1.09 9.47
N VAL A 51 4.09 -0.11 8.57
CA VAL A 51 3.94 1.31 8.93
C VAL A 51 2.48 1.67 9.17
N PHE A 52 1.57 1.21 8.31
CA PHE A 52 0.18 1.63 8.37
C PHE A 52 -0.66 0.89 9.43
N TRP A 53 -0.50 -0.43 9.55
CA TRP A 53 -1.39 -1.30 10.31
C TRP A 53 -1.46 -1.00 11.81
N PRO A 54 -0.33 -0.84 12.54
CA PRO A 54 -0.36 -0.54 13.97
C PRO A 54 -1.08 0.77 14.30
N ASN A 55 -1.22 1.66 13.32
CA ASN A 55 -1.78 3.00 13.49
C ASN A 55 -3.28 3.07 13.14
N ARG A 56 -3.87 2.00 12.60
CA ARG A 56 -5.32 1.94 12.35
C ARG A 56 -6.19 2.25 13.58
N PRO A 57 -5.92 1.72 14.78
CA PRO A 57 -6.74 2.02 15.94
C PRO A 57 -6.80 3.53 16.24
N HIS A 58 -5.70 4.27 16.03
CA HIS A 58 -5.66 5.73 16.20
C HIS A 58 -6.57 6.46 15.20
N ALA A 59 -6.67 5.96 13.97
CA ALA A 59 -7.61 6.50 12.97
C ALA A 59 -9.09 6.25 13.36
N HIS A 60 -9.38 5.23 14.17
CA HIS A 60 -10.72 4.89 14.63
C HIS A 60 -11.03 5.32 16.08
N ALA A 61 -10.04 5.80 16.83
CA ALA A 61 -10.22 6.27 18.19
C ALA A 61 -11.22 7.44 18.25
N LEU A 62 -11.99 7.57 19.33
CA LEU A 62 -12.90 8.72 19.51
C LEU A 62 -12.13 10.02 19.81
N THR A 63 -10.92 9.89 20.34
CA THR A 63 -10.02 11.03 20.58
C THR A 63 -9.10 11.21 19.36
N PRO A 64 -8.90 12.45 18.87
CA PRO A 64 -7.92 12.69 17.82
C PRO A 64 -6.51 12.37 18.36
N PRO A 65 -5.68 11.62 17.60
CA PRO A 65 -4.29 11.42 17.95
C PRO A 65 -3.56 12.77 17.94
N TYR A 66 -2.45 12.88 18.68
CA TYR A 66 -1.63 14.08 18.65
C TYR A 66 -1.19 14.39 17.21
N CYS A 67 -1.30 15.65 16.80
CA CYS A 67 -0.96 16.11 15.46
C CYS A 67 0.45 15.66 15.03
N ASP A 68 1.40 15.63 15.97
CA ASP A 68 2.77 15.19 15.73
C ASP A 68 2.89 13.72 15.30
N ASP A 69 2.06 12.82 15.83
CA ASP A 69 2.11 11.40 15.49
C ASP A 69 1.56 11.15 14.08
N ILE A 70 0.55 11.93 13.68
CA ILE A 70 0.00 11.89 12.32
C ILE A 70 1.06 12.37 11.32
N MET A 71 1.75 13.46 11.62
CA MET A 71 2.79 14.00 10.75
C MET A 71 4.00 13.07 10.64
N LYS A 72 4.40 12.41 11.73
CA LYS A 72 5.45 11.37 11.69
C LYS A 72 5.06 10.22 10.78
N LEU A 73 3.83 9.73 10.87
CA LEU A 73 3.35 8.65 10.01
C LEU A 73 3.21 9.08 8.55
N ASP A 74 2.75 10.30 8.31
CA ASP A 74 2.68 10.86 6.95
C ASP A 74 4.08 10.93 6.32
N ALA A 75 5.08 11.37 7.09
CA ALA A 75 6.48 11.38 6.66
C ALA A 75 7.00 9.96 6.33
N GLN A 76 6.66 8.95 7.14
CA GLN A 76 7.03 7.55 6.85
C GLN A 76 6.35 7.03 5.57
N LEU A 77 5.07 7.33 5.35
CA LEU A 77 4.36 6.98 4.11
C LEU A 77 4.95 7.70 2.89
N ASN A 78 5.38 8.95 3.04
CA ASN A 78 6.07 9.70 1.99
C ASN A 78 7.44 9.10 1.66
N ALA A 79 8.21 8.71 2.67
CA ALA A 79 9.48 8.01 2.47
C ALA A 79 9.31 6.66 1.78
N LEU A 80 8.28 5.88 2.16
CA LEU A 80 7.95 4.62 1.48
C LEU A 80 7.53 4.87 0.03
N HIS A 81 6.71 5.88 -0.24
CA HIS A 81 6.32 6.23 -1.60
C HIS A 81 7.53 6.60 -2.48
N ALA A 82 8.48 7.37 -1.95
CA ALA A 82 9.71 7.72 -2.65
C ALA A 82 10.63 6.50 -2.89
N ALA A 83 10.54 5.48 -2.03
CA ALA A 83 11.35 4.27 -2.09
C ALA A 83 10.72 3.14 -2.94
N ILE A 84 9.61 3.37 -3.65
CA ILE A 84 9.02 2.34 -4.51
C ILE A 84 10.02 1.91 -5.58
N PRO A 85 10.36 0.61 -5.68
CA PRO A 85 11.24 0.10 -6.72
C PRO A 85 10.69 0.44 -8.11
N PRO A 86 11.53 0.85 -9.09
CA PRO A 86 11.07 1.32 -10.40
C PRO A 86 10.05 0.40 -11.10
N PRO A 87 10.19 -0.93 -11.08
CA PRO A 87 9.19 -1.81 -11.71
C PRO A 87 7.80 -1.72 -11.09
N PHE A 88 7.70 -1.38 -9.80
CA PHE A 88 6.45 -1.33 -9.04
C PHE A 88 5.85 0.08 -8.93
N GLN A 89 6.50 1.09 -9.51
CA GLN A 89 5.94 2.43 -9.57
C GLN A 89 4.67 2.43 -10.42
N PHE A 90 3.64 3.10 -9.91
CA PHE A 90 2.39 3.21 -10.64
C PHE A 90 2.57 3.98 -11.94
N ARG A 91 1.90 3.50 -12.98
CA ARG A 91 1.81 4.14 -14.29
C ARG A 91 0.35 4.04 -14.74
N PRO A 92 -0.18 5.03 -15.46
CA PRO A 92 -1.53 4.93 -16.01
C PRO A 92 -1.71 3.65 -16.80
N ILE A 93 -2.81 2.91 -16.58
CA ILE A 93 -3.00 1.57 -17.16
C ILE A 93 -3.01 1.64 -18.69
N SER A 94 -3.50 2.74 -19.26
CA SER A 94 -3.45 3.02 -20.70
C SER A 94 -2.04 2.96 -21.31
N THR A 95 -1.00 3.14 -20.51
CA THR A 95 0.41 3.05 -20.92
C THR A 95 1.03 1.67 -20.70
N CYS A 96 0.30 0.74 -20.08
CA CYS A 96 0.80 -0.57 -19.64
C CYS A 96 0.31 -1.74 -20.51
N ILE A 97 -0.17 -1.48 -21.74
CA ILE A 97 -0.83 -2.49 -22.60
C ILE A 97 0.08 -3.71 -22.88
N ALA A 98 1.40 -3.50 -22.97
CA ALA A 98 2.38 -4.56 -23.23
C ALA A 98 2.94 -5.21 -21.95
N ASP A 99 2.58 -4.71 -20.76
CA ASP A 99 3.10 -5.25 -19.52
C ASP A 99 2.37 -6.54 -19.11
N PRO A 100 3.04 -7.46 -18.40
CA PRO A 100 2.37 -8.60 -17.79
C PRO A 100 1.28 -8.16 -16.81
N SER A 101 0.10 -8.77 -16.88
CA SER A 101 -1.04 -8.47 -16.00
C SER A 101 -0.67 -8.52 -14.52
N ALA A 102 0.15 -9.49 -14.11
CA ALA A 102 0.65 -9.61 -12.75
C ALA A 102 1.40 -8.36 -12.28
N LEU A 103 2.23 -7.76 -13.15
CA LEU A 103 3.00 -6.55 -12.82
C LEU A 103 2.09 -5.32 -12.69
N ILE A 104 1.10 -5.19 -13.60
CA ILE A 104 0.09 -4.13 -13.52
C ILE A 104 -0.66 -4.23 -12.19
N ILE A 105 -1.09 -5.43 -11.81
CA ILE A 105 -1.79 -5.70 -10.54
C ILE A 105 -0.89 -5.35 -9.34
N GLN A 106 0.41 -5.67 -9.37
CA GLN A 106 1.34 -5.32 -8.30
C GLN A 106 1.46 -3.81 -8.11
N ARG A 107 1.60 -3.04 -9.20
CA ARG A 107 1.63 -1.57 -9.18
C ARG A 107 0.35 -0.98 -8.60
N LEU A 108 -0.80 -1.47 -9.06
CA LEU A 108 -2.11 -1.05 -8.56
C LEU A 108 -2.23 -1.29 -7.05
N ASN A 109 -1.83 -2.47 -6.57
CA ASN A 109 -1.91 -2.81 -5.15
C ASN A 109 -1.04 -1.90 -4.27
N ILE A 110 0.17 -1.55 -4.71
CA ILE A 110 1.05 -0.66 -3.95
C ILE A 110 0.47 0.76 -3.91
N ALA A 111 0.02 1.27 -5.05
CA ALA A 111 -0.60 2.59 -5.13
C ALA A 111 -1.88 2.68 -4.27
N ASP A 112 -2.78 1.70 -4.41
CA ASP A 112 -4.02 1.62 -3.63
C ASP A 112 -3.71 1.63 -2.14
N LEU A 113 -2.79 0.77 -1.70
CA LEU A 113 -2.42 0.67 -0.30
C LEU A 113 -1.86 1.99 0.24
N LEU A 114 -0.99 2.69 -0.49
CA LEU A 114 -0.42 3.97 -0.06
C LEU A 114 -1.47 5.08 0.00
N TYR A 115 -2.30 5.24 -1.04
CA TYR A 115 -3.33 6.28 -1.07
C TYR A 115 -4.40 6.02 -0.02
N LYS A 116 -4.87 4.78 0.09
CA LYS A 116 -5.82 4.39 1.13
C LYS A 116 -5.27 4.61 2.53
N SER A 117 -3.99 4.30 2.75
CA SER A 117 -3.34 4.54 4.03
C SER A 117 -3.35 6.03 4.41
N ARG A 118 -3.03 6.91 3.44
CA ARG A 118 -3.08 8.36 3.63
C ARG A 118 -4.51 8.87 3.87
N CYS A 119 -5.50 8.38 3.11
CA CYS A 119 -6.91 8.72 3.33
C CYS A 119 -7.35 8.39 4.76
N VAL A 120 -7.01 7.19 5.25
CA VAL A 120 -7.35 6.75 6.61
C VAL A 120 -6.64 7.57 7.67
N LEU A 121 -5.36 7.88 7.45
CA LEU A 121 -4.54 8.67 8.37
C LEU A 121 -5.12 10.08 8.57
N HIS A 122 -5.53 10.75 7.49
CA HIS A 122 -5.99 12.14 7.51
C HIS A 122 -7.52 12.30 7.64
N ARG A 123 -8.30 11.22 7.62
CA ARG A 123 -9.78 11.25 7.58
C ARG A 123 -10.43 12.18 8.62
N LYS A 124 -9.94 12.19 9.85
CA LYS A 124 -10.53 13.00 10.93
C LYS A 124 -10.37 14.51 10.68
N HIS A 125 -9.22 14.90 10.14
CA HIS A 125 -8.92 16.30 9.83
C HIS A 125 -9.82 16.84 8.71
N LEU A 126 -10.32 15.98 7.82
CA LEU A 126 -11.29 16.40 6.80
C LEU A 126 -12.65 16.81 7.37
N LEU A 127 -12.97 16.41 8.61
CA LEU A 127 -14.26 16.68 9.26
C LEU A 127 -14.19 17.85 10.24
N ASP A 128 -12.98 18.32 10.56
CA ASP A 128 -12.74 19.38 11.54
C ASP A 128 -12.53 20.73 10.86
N THR A 129 -12.70 21.83 11.61
CA THR A 129 -12.44 23.18 11.07
C THR A 129 -10.94 23.50 11.07
N PRO A 130 -10.38 24.11 10.00
CA PRO A 130 -8.98 24.52 9.97
C PRO A 130 -8.58 25.39 11.15
N HIS A 131 -7.57 24.97 11.91
CA HIS A 131 -7.13 25.66 13.13
C HIS A 131 -5.60 25.80 13.25
N SER A 132 -4.83 25.17 12.36
CA SER A 132 -3.36 25.24 12.32
C SER A 132 -2.82 24.90 10.91
N PRO A 133 -1.57 25.28 10.57
CA PRO A 133 -0.94 24.91 9.30
C PRO A 133 -0.82 23.39 9.10
N SER A 134 -0.53 22.65 10.18
CA SER A 134 -0.51 21.18 10.17
C SER A 134 -1.88 20.60 9.84
N HIS A 135 -2.95 21.27 10.29
CA HIS A 135 -4.31 20.86 9.96
C HIS A 135 -4.61 21.07 8.46
N GLU A 136 -4.22 22.22 7.90
CA GLU A 136 -4.36 22.49 6.47
C GLU A 136 -3.58 21.48 5.61
N HIS A 137 -2.35 21.13 6.01
CA HIS A 137 -1.58 20.06 5.37
C HIS A 137 -2.33 18.73 5.38
N SER A 138 -2.87 18.30 6.52
CA SER A 138 -3.64 17.06 6.62
C SER A 138 -4.88 17.06 5.71
N ILE A 139 -5.61 18.16 5.62
CA ILE A 139 -6.76 18.28 4.72
C ILE A 139 -6.31 18.12 3.26
N ASN A 140 -5.29 18.86 2.84
CA ASN A 140 -4.77 18.80 1.48
C ASN A 140 -4.23 17.41 1.13
N ALA A 141 -3.47 16.79 2.04
CA ALA A 141 -2.93 15.45 1.87
C ALA A 141 -4.04 14.39 1.76
N GLY A 142 -5.08 14.48 2.62
CA GLY A 142 -6.23 13.61 2.59
C GLY A 142 -7.07 13.75 1.32
N LEU A 143 -7.35 14.97 0.88
CA LEU A 143 -8.07 15.25 -0.37
C LEU A 143 -7.30 14.75 -1.59
N HIS A 144 -6.01 15.08 -1.68
CA HIS A 144 -5.15 14.62 -2.76
C HIS A 144 -5.11 13.10 -2.84
N ALA A 145 -4.88 12.41 -1.71
CA ALA A 145 -4.88 10.95 -1.67
C ALA A 145 -6.23 10.35 -2.09
N SER A 146 -7.35 10.98 -1.70
CA SER A 146 -8.69 10.51 -2.06
C SER A 146 -8.95 10.65 -3.56
N MET A 147 -8.53 11.76 -4.17
CA MET A 147 -8.63 11.95 -5.63
C MET A 147 -7.80 10.92 -6.39
N GLN A 148 -6.55 10.68 -5.96
CA GLN A 148 -5.68 9.67 -6.58
C GLN A 148 -6.25 8.25 -6.42
N LEU A 149 -6.85 7.94 -5.27
CA LEU A 149 -7.47 6.64 -5.03
C LEU A 149 -8.69 6.41 -5.94
N LEU A 150 -9.53 7.43 -6.14
CA LEU A 150 -10.70 7.34 -7.03
C LEU A 150 -10.27 7.16 -8.49
N ASP A 151 -9.26 7.91 -8.95
CA ASP A 151 -8.70 7.76 -10.29
C ASP A 151 -8.13 6.35 -10.51
N LEU A 152 -7.38 5.84 -9.52
CA LEU A 152 -6.84 4.49 -9.54
C LEU A 152 -7.93 3.42 -9.65
N GLN A 153 -9.03 3.58 -8.89
CA GLN A 153 -10.17 2.67 -8.89
C GLN A 153 -10.92 2.70 -10.22
N GLN A 154 -11.08 3.88 -10.81
CA GLN A 154 -11.69 4.03 -12.14
C GLN A 154 -10.84 3.32 -13.19
N GLN A 155 -9.52 3.58 -13.23
CA GLN A 155 -8.62 2.90 -14.17
C GLN A 155 -8.65 1.38 -13.99
N ALA A 156 -8.63 0.90 -12.74
CA ALA A 156 -8.71 -0.53 -12.45
C ALA A 156 -10.05 -1.14 -12.91
N TYR A 157 -11.17 -0.43 -12.73
CA TYR A 157 -12.48 -0.85 -13.19
C TYR A 157 -12.54 -0.98 -14.72
N ASP A 158 -12.02 0.02 -15.44
CA ASP A 158 -11.97 0.03 -16.90
C ASP A 158 -11.10 -1.12 -17.43
N ALA A 159 -9.95 -1.35 -16.79
CA ALA A 159 -9.04 -2.43 -17.13
C ALA A 159 -9.62 -3.83 -16.86
N ALA A 160 -10.56 -3.94 -15.92
CA ALA A 160 -11.25 -5.17 -15.55
C ALA A 160 -12.45 -5.49 -16.46
N GLN A 161 -12.92 -4.52 -17.26
CA GLN A 161 -14.04 -4.74 -18.16
C GLN A 161 -13.74 -5.87 -19.15
N PRO A 162 -14.77 -6.50 -19.74
CA PRO A 162 -14.59 -7.36 -20.91
C PRO A 162 -13.71 -6.65 -21.95
N ASP A 163 -12.75 -7.36 -22.51
CA ASP A 163 -11.71 -6.86 -23.44
C ASP A 163 -10.64 -5.91 -22.82
N GLY A 164 -10.71 -5.65 -21.51
CA GLY A 164 -9.68 -4.91 -20.79
C GLY A 164 -8.41 -5.72 -20.55
N VAL A 165 -7.29 -5.01 -20.31
CA VAL A 165 -5.96 -5.61 -20.10
C VAL A 165 -5.88 -6.52 -18.85
N LEU A 166 -6.82 -6.36 -17.91
CA LEU A 166 -6.95 -7.18 -16.70
C LEU A 166 -8.21 -8.05 -16.69
N SER A 167 -8.89 -8.23 -17.82
CA SER A 167 -10.12 -9.04 -17.94
C SER A 167 -9.97 -10.49 -17.44
N HIS A 168 -8.78 -11.07 -17.58
CA HIS A 168 -8.46 -12.43 -17.11
C HIS A 168 -7.62 -12.44 -15.81
N GLY A 169 -7.24 -11.27 -15.29
CA GLY A 169 -6.43 -11.13 -14.09
C GLY A 169 -7.30 -11.11 -12.82
N SER A 170 -6.95 -11.93 -11.82
CA SER A 170 -7.62 -11.87 -10.52
C SER A 170 -7.27 -10.56 -9.80
N LEU A 171 -8.21 -9.60 -9.78
CA LEU A 171 -8.11 -8.33 -9.04
C LEU A 171 -8.44 -8.46 -7.54
N LEU A 172 -8.61 -9.69 -7.04
CA LEU A 172 -8.95 -9.96 -5.64
C LEU A 172 -8.11 -9.18 -4.60
N PRO A 173 -6.79 -8.93 -4.77
CA PRO A 173 -6.04 -8.15 -3.78
C PRO A 173 -6.39 -6.65 -3.72
N LEU A 174 -6.97 -6.07 -4.78
CA LEU A 174 -7.42 -4.67 -4.80
C LEU A 174 -8.73 -4.50 -3.99
N PHE A 175 -9.62 -5.50 -4.07
CA PHE A 175 -10.95 -5.46 -3.46
C PHE A 175 -11.04 -6.12 -2.08
N ALA A 176 -10.15 -7.05 -1.72
CA ALA A 176 -10.16 -7.68 -0.39
C ALA A 176 -9.84 -6.68 0.73
N ILE A 177 -9.12 -5.60 0.42
CA ILE A 177 -8.92 -4.49 1.35
C ILE A 177 -10.16 -3.61 1.43
N HIS A 178 -11.17 -3.68 0.56
CA HIS A 178 -12.47 -3.02 0.79
C HIS A 178 -13.34 -3.79 1.80
N ALA A 179 -13.35 -5.12 1.74
CA ALA A 179 -14.25 -5.96 2.54
C ALA A 179 -13.98 -5.92 4.06
N ARG A 180 -12.78 -5.49 4.51
CA ARG A 180 -12.46 -5.31 5.94
C ARG A 180 -12.69 -3.91 6.50
N PHE A 181 -13.16 -2.94 5.70
CA PHE A 181 -13.50 -1.59 6.20
C PHE A 181 -14.97 -1.40 6.54
N SER A 182 -15.85 -2.31 6.10
CA SER A 182 -17.30 -2.15 6.25
C SER A 182 -17.93 -3.02 7.33
N TYR A 183 -17.17 -3.88 8.03
CA TYR A 183 -17.71 -4.76 9.06
C TYR A 183 -17.18 -4.37 10.44
N SER A 184 -17.90 -3.48 11.12
CA SER A 184 -18.02 -3.54 12.58
C SER A 184 -19.41 -4.10 12.85
N PRO A 185 -19.57 -5.32 13.36
CA PRO A 185 -20.89 -5.73 13.86
C PRO A 185 -21.26 -4.85 15.07
N PRO A 186 -22.57 -4.69 15.34
CA PRO A 186 -23.08 -3.94 16.49
C PRO A 186 -22.66 -4.55 17.83
#